data_AF-Q5C253-F1
#
_entry.id   AF-Q5C253-F1
#
_cell.length_a   1.000
_cell.length_b   1.000
_cell.length_c   1.000
_cell.angle_alpha   90.00
_cell.angle_beta   90.00
_cell.angle_gamma   90.00
#
_symmetry.space_group_name_H-M   'P 1'
#
loop_
_entity.id
_entity.type
_entity.pdbx_description
1 polymer ?
#
loop_
_entity_poly.entity_id
_entity_poly.type
_entity_poly.pdbx_seq_one_letter_code
_entity_poly.pdbx_strand_id
1 'polypeptide(L)'
;MTQKLGFPLDTPLFRRGQALHPVPTIVNWLGPSSELLVCPHEVVKQPPNVGPTYIVTGRYTYKHYLQDGVDDRNWGCAYRSLQTLISWLMWQGEITPGPLPSLRDIQASIVRFGDKPKSFIGSCQWIGSLEL
;
A
#
# COMPACT_ATOMS: atom_id res chain seq x y z
N MET A 1 10.62 25.39 -2.60
CA MET A 1 11.23 24.94 -1.32
C MET A 1 12.50 24.12 -1.60
N THR A 2 12.40 23.08 -2.42
CA THR A 2 13.49 22.15 -2.80
C THR A 2 14.77 22.83 -3.30
N GLN A 3 14.68 23.70 -4.32
CA GLN A 3 15.85 24.41 -4.88
C GLN A 3 16.58 25.32 -3.86
N LYS A 4 15.83 25.92 -2.93
CA LYS A 4 16.41 26.82 -1.90
C LYS A 4 17.19 26.06 -0.83
N LEU A 5 16.93 24.77 -0.67
CA LEU A 5 17.55 23.90 0.33
C LEU A 5 18.60 22.96 -0.29
N GLY A 6 18.91 23.13 -1.58
CA GLY A 6 19.91 22.31 -2.27
C GLY A 6 19.49 20.85 -2.51
N PHE A 7 18.20 20.55 -2.43
CA PHE A 7 17.70 19.19 -2.63
C PHE A 7 17.49 18.84 -4.11
N PRO A 8 17.58 17.54 -4.48
CA PRO A 8 17.27 17.06 -5.82
C PRO A 8 15.84 17.44 -6.25
N LEU A 9 15.68 17.83 -7.52
CA LEU A 9 14.38 18.23 -8.09
C LEU A 9 13.60 17.06 -8.69
N ASP A 10 14.24 15.92 -8.88
CA ASP A 10 13.68 14.67 -9.41
C ASP A 10 12.92 13.87 -8.35
N THR A 11 13.19 14.14 -7.07
CA THR A 11 12.59 13.45 -5.94
C THR A 11 11.63 14.38 -5.21
N PRO A 12 10.34 14.04 -5.09
CA PRO A 12 9.44 14.78 -4.23
C PRO A 12 9.90 14.58 -2.77
N LEU A 13 10.23 15.67 -2.07
CA LEU A 13 10.71 15.62 -0.68
C LEU A 13 9.80 16.38 0.30
N PHE A 14 8.91 17.22 -0.22
CA PHE A 14 8.05 18.09 0.58
C PHE A 14 6.57 17.81 0.31
N ARG A 15 6.17 16.53 0.36
CA ARG A 15 4.75 16.13 0.33
C ARG A 15 4.22 15.88 1.74
N ARG A 16 2.93 16.16 1.97
CA ARG A 16 2.29 15.96 3.29
C ARG A 16 2.43 14.52 3.82
N GLY A 17 2.44 13.53 2.93
CA GLY A 17 2.65 12.12 3.30
C GLY A 17 4.07 11.82 3.81
N GLN A 18 5.06 12.55 3.31
CA GLN A 18 6.48 12.38 3.65
C GLN A 18 6.89 13.12 4.94
N ALA A 19 5.94 13.78 5.62
CA ALA A 19 6.21 14.44 6.88
C ALA A 19 6.68 13.42 7.93
N LEU A 20 7.70 13.79 8.71
CA LEU A 20 8.20 12.97 9.83
C LEU A 20 7.06 12.61 10.79
N HIS A 21 6.22 13.60 11.09
CA HIS A 21 4.93 13.44 11.74
C HIS A 21 3.83 13.51 10.68
N PRO A 22 3.23 12.37 10.30
CA PRO A 22 2.17 12.38 9.29
C PRO A 22 0.98 13.20 9.75
N VAL A 23 0.27 13.81 8.79
CA VAL A 23 -0.98 14.51 9.11
C VAL A 23 -1.98 13.52 9.73
N PRO A 24 -2.75 13.92 10.76
CA PRO A 24 -3.67 13.01 11.47
C PRO A 24 -4.63 12.26 10.54
N THR A 25 -5.06 12.91 9.46
CA THR A 25 -5.95 12.31 8.46
C THR A 25 -5.34 11.11 7.73
N ILE A 26 -4.03 11.08 7.46
CA ILE A 26 -3.35 9.93 6.86
C ILE A 26 -3.26 8.78 7.88
N VAL A 27 -2.94 9.12 9.12
CA VAL A 27 -2.81 8.14 10.21
C VAL A 27 -4.14 7.44 10.48
N ASN A 28 -5.27 8.14 10.35
CA ASN A 28 -6.59 7.54 10.52
C ASN A 28 -6.87 6.38 9.55
N TRP A 29 -6.31 6.44 8.33
CA TRP A 29 -6.55 5.41 7.30
C TRP A 29 -5.45 4.36 7.23
N LEU A 30 -4.20 4.78 7.44
CA LEU A 30 -3.01 3.97 7.12
C LEU A 30 -2.11 3.74 8.33
N GLY A 31 -2.31 4.50 9.40
CA GLY A 31 -1.43 4.51 10.57
C GLY A 31 -1.46 3.19 11.34
N PRO A 32 -0.48 3.02 12.25
CA PRO A 32 -0.47 1.87 13.14
C PRO A 32 -1.71 1.88 14.04
N SER A 33 -2.31 0.72 14.24
CA SER A 33 -3.47 0.51 15.11
C SER A 33 -3.40 -0.89 15.74
N SER A 34 -4.46 -1.34 16.44
CA SER A 34 -4.55 -2.74 16.86
C SER A 34 -4.56 -3.72 15.69
N GLU A 35 -5.00 -3.26 14.50
CA GLU A 35 -5.19 -4.10 13.31
C GLU A 35 -4.12 -3.88 12.22
N LEU A 36 -3.40 -2.76 12.28
CA LEU A 36 -2.50 -2.31 11.20
C LEU A 36 -1.07 -2.15 11.70
N LEU A 37 -0.14 -2.79 10.97
CA LEU A 37 1.29 -2.58 11.12
C LEU A 37 1.79 -1.65 10.01
N VAL A 38 2.68 -0.72 10.36
CA VAL A 38 3.37 0.16 9.41
C VAL A 38 4.84 -0.18 9.42
N CYS A 39 5.42 -0.37 8.22
CA CYS A 39 6.82 -0.73 8.03
C CYS A 39 7.33 -1.87 8.93
N PRO A 40 6.66 -3.05 9.00
CA PRO A 40 7.13 -4.14 9.88
C PRO A 40 8.54 -4.63 9.54
N HIS A 41 9.05 -4.35 8.34
CA HIS A 41 10.43 -4.68 7.97
C HIS A 41 11.48 -3.89 8.76
N GLU A 42 11.15 -2.71 9.30
CA GLU A 42 12.10 -1.85 10.05
C GLU A 42 12.52 -2.47 11.39
N VAL A 43 11.71 -3.38 11.95
CA VAL A 43 12.03 -4.07 13.21
C VAL A 43 12.76 -5.40 13.01
N VAL A 44 12.95 -5.83 11.76
CA VAL A 44 13.64 -7.08 11.43
C VAL A 44 15.14 -6.86 11.42
N LYS A 45 15.87 -7.61 12.25
CA LYS A 45 17.33 -7.60 12.24
C LYS A 45 17.84 -8.20 10.94
N GLN A 46 18.80 -7.54 10.31
CA GLN A 46 19.48 -8.13 9.17
C GLN A 46 20.25 -9.39 9.61
N PRO A 47 20.22 -10.48 8.83
CA PRO A 47 21.03 -11.65 9.13
C PRO A 47 22.53 -11.29 9.09
N PRO A 48 23.41 -12.07 9.75
CA PRO A 48 24.85 -11.91 9.59
C PRO A 48 25.31 -12.38 8.19
N ASN A 49 26.43 -11.83 7.70
CA ASN A 49 27.09 -12.24 6.45
C ASN A 49 26.26 -12.06 5.16
N VAL A 50 25.40 -11.03 5.10
CA VAL A 50 24.67 -10.68 3.88
C VAL A 50 25.50 -9.70 3.05
N GLY A 51 25.44 -9.84 1.73
CA GLY A 51 25.98 -8.84 0.81
C GLY A 51 25.17 -7.53 0.80
N PRO A 52 25.42 -6.63 -0.17
CA PRO A 52 24.65 -5.40 -0.33
C PRO A 52 23.15 -5.70 -0.35
N THR A 53 22.40 -5.00 0.51
CA THR A 53 20.95 -5.18 0.69
C THR A 53 20.23 -3.91 0.27
N TYR A 54 19.18 -4.06 -0.53
CA TYR A 54 18.33 -2.96 -0.99
C TYR A 54 16.92 -3.19 -0.46
N ILE A 55 16.37 -2.17 0.20
CA ILE A 55 15.03 -2.21 0.78
C ILE A 55 14.19 -1.06 0.21
N VAL A 56 12.87 -1.19 0.35
CA VAL A 56 11.95 -0.12 -0.01
C VAL A 56 12.27 1.16 0.76
N THR A 57 12.16 2.30 0.10
CA THR A 57 12.25 3.61 0.74
C THR A 57 10.84 4.17 0.98
N GLY A 58 10.60 4.71 2.17
CA GLY A 58 9.32 5.29 2.55
C GLY A 58 8.36 4.31 3.23
N ARG A 59 7.29 4.87 3.80
CA ARG A 59 6.31 4.13 4.61
C ARG A 59 5.30 3.33 3.79
N TYR A 60 4.86 2.20 4.31
CA TYR A 60 3.72 1.43 3.82
C TYR A 60 2.99 0.74 4.98
N THR A 61 1.71 0.49 4.78
CA THR A 61 0.85 -0.26 5.70
C THR A 61 0.79 -1.72 5.25
N TYR A 62 1.08 -2.63 6.15
CA TYR A 62 1.07 -4.06 5.86
C TYR A 62 -0.37 -4.58 5.82
N LYS A 63 -0.82 -5.02 4.64
CA LYS A 63 -2.13 -5.64 4.44
C LYS A 63 -1.97 -7.14 4.24
N HIS A 64 -2.81 -7.92 4.90
CA HIS A 64 -2.74 -9.37 4.93
C HIS A 64 -4.13 -10.02 5.01
N TYR A 65 -4.16 -11.34 4.96
CA TYR A 65 -5.41 -12.12 5.04
C TYR A 65 -6.21 -11.84 6.30
N LEU A 66 -7.54 -12.06 6.22
CA LEU A 66 -8.48 -11.97 7.33
C LEU A 66 -8.66 -10.55 7.91
N GLN A 67 -8.20 -9.53 7.19
CA GLN A 67 -8.47 -8.13 7.51
C GLN A 67 -9.80 -7.65 6.91
N ASP A 68 -10.33 -6.56 7.46
CA ASP A 68 -11.52 -5.86 6.97
C ASP A 68 -12.79 -6.73 6.96
N GLY A 69 -12.83 -7.77 7.82
CA GLY A 69 -13.96 -8.69 7.93
C GLY A 69 -14.14 -9.65 6.76
N VAL A 70 -13.12 -9.84 5.91
CA VAL A 70 -13.18 -10.72 4.74
C VAL A 70 -12.32 -11.96 4.94
N ASP A 71 -12.91 -13.15 4.71
CA ASP A 71 -12.16 -14.39 4.62
C ASP A 71 -11.60 -14.59 3.20
N ASP A 72 -10.41 -14.04 2.99
CA ASP A 72 -9.71 -14.05 1.72
C ASP A 72 -8.58 -15.10 1.62
N ARG A 73 -8.64 -16.13 2.48
CA ARG A 73 -7.69 -17.25 2.46
C ARG A 73 -7.70 -17.93 1.09
N ASN A 74 -6.50 -18.20 0.57
CA ASN A 74 -6.26 -18.88 -0.72
C ASN A 74 -6.60 -18.10 -1.99
N TRP A 75 -7.18 -16.89 -1.92
CA TRP A 75 -7.51 -16.10 -3.13
C TRP A 75 -7.15 -14.61 -3.04
N GLY A 76 -6.96 -14.08 -1.83
CA GLY A 76 -6.72 -12.66 -1.58
C GLY A 76 -5.28 -12.17 -1.77
N CYS A 77 -4.31 -13.02 -2.11
CA CYS A 77 -2.87 -12.68 -2.01
C CYS A 77 -2.53 -11.40 -2.79
N ALA A 78 -2.89 -11.37 -4.08
CA ALA A 78 -2.61 -10.23 -4.95
C ALA A 78 -3.39 -8.98 -4.54
N TYR A 79 -4.62 -9.14 -4.02
CA TYR A 79 -5.40 -8.01 -3.50
C TYR A 79 -4.72 -7.36 -2.29
N ARG A 80 -4.20 -8.15 -1.35
CA ARG A 80 -3.50 -7.62 -0.15
C ARG A 80 -2.15 -6.99 -0.51
N SER A 81 -1.44 -7.56 -1.49
CA SER A 81 -0.25 -6.93 -2.07
C SER A 81 -0.58 -5.58 -2.72
N LEU A 82 -1.68 -5.49 -3.47
CA LEU A 82 -2.15 -4.24 -4.07
C LEU A 82 -2.51 -3.19 -3.02
N GLN A 83 -3.26 -3.57 -1.98
CA GLN A 83 -3.58 -2.65 -0.89
C GLN A 83 -2.31 -2.13 -0.19
N THR A 84 -1.30 -2.98 0.00
CA THR A 84 0.01 -2.58 0.54
C THR A 84 0.71 -1.57 -0.39
N LEU A 85 0.71 -1.81 -1.71
CA LEU A 85 1.29 -0.89 -2.70
C LEU A 85 0.56 0.46 -2.73
N ILE A 86 -0.77 0.45 -2.73
CA ILE A 86 -1.60 1.67 -2.70
C ILE A 86 -1.33 2.46 -1.42
N SER A 87 -1.17 1.78 -0.28
CA SER A 87 -0.80 2.45 0.97
C SER A 87 0.53 3.18 0.84
N TRP A 88 1.53 2.58 0.17
CA TRP A 88 2.83 3.22 -0.04
C TRP A 88 2.69 4.49 -0.87
N LEU A 89 1.91 4.45 -1.96
CA LEU A 89 1.63 5.63 -2.79
C LEU A 89 0.98 6.76 -1.98
N MET A 90 0.02 6.43 -1.10
CA MET A 90 -0.61 7.42 -0.22
C MET A 90 0.38 7.97 0.81
N TRP A 91 1.20 7.11 1.42
CA TRP A 91 2.24 7.50 2.37
C TRP A 91 3.29 8.41 1.74
N GLN A 92 3.67 8.19 0.49
CA GLN A 92 4.60 9.08 -0.21
C GLN A 92 3.92 10.37 -0.71
N GLY A 93 2.59 10.43 -0.66
CA GLY A 93 1.81 11.53 -1.23
C GLY A 93 1.79 11.51 -2.76
N GLU A 94 2.03 10.36 -3.39
CA GLU A 94 1.84 10.14 -4.84
C GLU A 94 0.38 10.17 -5.24
N ILE A 95 -0.50 9.72 -4.35
CA ILE A 95 -1.95 9.84 -4.50
C ILE A 95 -2.58 10.48 -3.27
N THR A 96 -3.80 11.00 -3.43
CA THR A 96 -4.54 11.61 -2.32
C THR A 96 -4.90 10.53 -1.29
N PRO A 97 -4.57 10.72 -0.01
CA PRO A 97 -4.93 9.75 1.02
C PRO A 97 -6.44 9.64 1.22
N GLY A 98 -6.90 8.40 1.46
CA GLY A 98 -8.29 8.07 1.76
C GLY A 98 -8.40 6.62 2.23
N PRO A 99 -9.63 6.09 2.37
CA PRO A 99 -9.84 4.67 2.65
C PRO A 99 -9.15 3.81 1.59
N LEU A 100 -8.45 2.75 2.02
CA LEU A 100 -7.93 1.76 1.08
C LEU A 100 -9.08 1.07 0.34
N PRO A 101 -8.95 0.80 -0.97
CA PRO A 101 -9.99 0.11 -1.72
C PRO A 101 -10.21 -1.28 -1.15
N SER A 102 -11.47 -1.67 -0.98
CA SER A 102 -11.84 -3.03 -0.60
C SER A 102 -11.52 -4.01 -1.74
N LEU A 103 -11.50 -5.31 -1.44
CA LEU A 103 -11.37 -6.36 -2.46
C LEU A 103 -12.46 -6.23 -3.55
N ARG A 104 -13.67 -5.81 -3.15
CA ARG A 104 -14.78 -5.56 -4.06
C ARG A 104 -14.56 -4.33 -4.95
N ASP A 105 -13.95 -3.26 -4.44
CA ASP A 105 -13.62 -2.06 -5.22
C ASP A 105 -12.55 -2.35 -6.29
N ILE A 106 -11.59 -3.21 -5.94
CA ILE A 106 -10.57 -3.70 -6.86
C ILE A 106 -11.23 -4.52 -7.98
N GLN A 107 -12.10 -5.48 -7.63
CA GLN A 107 -12.86 -6.27 -8.61
C GLN A 107 -13.71 -5.38 -9.52
N ALA A 108 -14.41 -4.40 -8.95
CA ALA A 108 -15.23 -3.45 -9.71
C ALA A 108 -14.40 -2.62 -10.68
N SER A 109 -13.17 -2.25 -10.29
CA SER A 109 -12.24 -1.54 -11.16
C SER A 109 -11.78 -2.39 -12.34
N ILE A 110 -11.45 -3.66 -12.11
CA ILE A 110 -11.06 -4.62 -13.16
C ILE A 110 -12.21 -4.83 -14.16
N VAL A 111 -13.44 -5.01 -13.68
CA VAL A 111 -14.63 -5.11 -14.55
C VAL A 111 -14.87 -3.83 -15.33
N ARG A 112 -14.66 -2.66 -14.72
CA ARG A 112 -14.80 -1.36 -15.40
C ARG A 112 -13.79 -1.19 -16.54
N PHE A 113 -12.59 -1.76 -16.42
CA PHE A 113 -11.60 -1.78 -17.51
C PHE A 113 -11.92 -2.78 -18.63
N GLY A 114 -12.94 -3.62 -18.44
CA GLY A 114 -13.37 -4.60 -19.45
C GLY A 114 -12.60 -5.91 -19.44
N ASP A 115 -11.75 -6.14 -18.43
CA ASP A 115 -10.89 -7.34 -18.35
C ASP A 115 -11.64 -8.58 -17.82
N LYS A 116 -12.66 -8.38 -16.96
CA LYS A 116 -13.47 -9.46 -16.37
C LYS A 116 -14.97 -9.19 -16.52
N PRO A 117 -15.82 -10.24 -16.52
CA PRO A 117 -17.27 -10.07 -16.55
C PRO A 117 -17.82 -9.51 -15.23
N LYS A 118 -19.03 -8.93 -15.25
CA LYS A 118 -19.70 -8.38 -14.05
C LYS A 118 -19.83 -9.37 -12.89
N SER A 119 -19.94 -10.67 -13.17
CA SER A 119 -19.99 -11.74 -12.17
C SER A 119 -18.72 -11.88 -11.33
N PHE A 120 -17.62 -11.26 -11.76
CA PHE A 120 -16.36 -11.23 -11.02
C PHE A 120 -16.45 -10.45 -9.71
N ILE A 121 -17.33 -9.43 -9.65
CA ILE A 121 -17.53 -8.60 -8.46
C ILE A 121 -18.22 -9.42 -7.37
N GLY A 122 -17.60 -9.51 -6.20
CA GLY A 122 -18.04 -10.34 -5.08
C GLY A 122 -17.63 -11.81 -5.19
N SER A 123 -16.89 -12.20 -6.24
CA SER A 123 -16.32 -13.54 -6.33
C SER A 123 -15.12 -13.73 -5.40
N CYS A 124 -14.71 -14.98 -5.20
CA CYS A 124 -13.45 -15.35 -4.50
C CYS A 124 -12.35 -15.74 -5.51
N GLN A 125 -12.35 -15.17 -6.71
CA GLN A 125 -11.35 -15.46 -7.72
C GLN A 125 -10.05 -14.71 -7.42
N TRP A 126 -8.91 -15.36 -7.62
CA TRP A 126 -7.60 -14.72 -7.51
C TRP A 126 -7.33 -13.82 -8.72
N ILE A 127 -6.43 -12.85 -8.56
CA ILE A 127 -5.89 -11.99 -9.62
C ILE A 127 -4.38 -12.13 -9.70
N GLY A 128 -3.80 -11.87 -10.87
CA GLY A 128 -2.36 -11.89 -11.11
C GLY A 128 -1.77 -10.49 -11.21
N SER A 129 -0.49 -10.42 -11.57
CA SER A 129 0.25 -9.16 -11.72
C SER A 129 -0.21 -8.30 -12.90
N LEU A 130 -0.91 -8.88 -13.87
CA LEU A 130 -1.45 -8.13 -15.01
C LEU A 130 -2.65 -7.28 -14.59
N GLU A 131 -3.45 -7.80 -13.65
CA GLU A 131 -4.61 -7.10 -13.11
C GLU A 131 -4.26 -6.08 -12.01
N LEU A 132 -3.00 -6.05 -11.53
CA LEU A 132 -2.49 -5.08 -10.55
C LEU A 132 -2.02 -3.79 -11.22
#